data_AF-A0A1G4ASM4-F1
#
_entry.id   AF-A0A1G4ASM4-F1
#
_cell.length_a   1.000
_cell.length_b   1.000
_cell.length_c   1.000
_cell.angle_alpha   90.00
_cell.angle_beta   90.00
_cell.angle_gamma   90.00
#
_symmetry.space_group_name_H-M   'P 1'
#
loop_
_entity.id
_entity.type
_entity.pdbx_description
1 polymer ?
#
loop_
_entity_poly.entity_id
_entity_poly.type
_entity_poly.pdbx_seq_one_letter_code
_entity_poly.pdbx_strand_id
1 'polypeptide(L)'
;MYAQQAIVAFLMATSATLTSARSIDRRQLLGSLGSLQCNVARLQIVGALSDTQDAVDQISDAKVQQAANAGLQQAQGGISQIAKSLISGGAPPAASRNEVAAGLSAAGTALSGADASNKAVADAQAGLAKSVKAGQDVVANC
;
A
#
# COMPACT_ATOMS: atom_id res chain seq x y z
N MET A 1 20.78 36.35 42.25
CA MET A 1 21.45 37.08 41.14
C MET A 1 22.89 36.64 41.09
N TYR A 2 23.27 35.79 40.13
CA TYR A 2 24.66 35.65 39.67
C TYR A 2 24.64 35.28 38.19
N ALA A 3 25.26 36.15 37.40
CA ALA A 3 25.38 36.10 35.95
C ALA A 3 26.44 35.09 35.54
N GLN A 4 26.29 34.51 34.34
CA GLN A 4 27.24 34.71 33.24
C GLN A 4 26.77 33.97 31.99
N GLN A 5 26.50 34.78 30.96
CA GLN A 5 26.33 34.36 29.58
C GLN A 5 27.69 33.92 29.04
N ALA A 6 27.74 32.79 28.33
CA ALA A 6 28.83 32.47 27.43
C ALA A 6 28.20 32.02 26.09
N ILE A 7 28.11 32.99 25.18
CA ILE A 7 27.92 32.76 23.76
C ILE A 7 29.26 32.25 23.23
N VAL A 8 29.30 31.05 22.65
CA VAL A 8 30.36 30.66 21.73
C VAL A 8 29.70 30.13 20.47
N ALA A 9 29.65 31.01 19.47
CA ALA A 9 29.43 30.64 18.09
C ALA A 9 30.61 29.78 17.61
N PHE A 10 30.34 28.66 16.97
CA PHE A 10 31.32 27.99 16.13
C PHE A 10 30.74 27.73 14.75
N LEU A 11 31.27 28.47 13.79
CA LEU A 11 31.00 28.42 12.37
C LEU A 11 31.82 27.30 11.70
N MET A 12 31.13 26.56 10.83
CA MET A 12 31.59 25.87 9.61
C MET A 12 32.61 24.72 9.70
N ALA A 13 32.16 23.54 9.28
CA ALA A 13 32.99 22.62 8.51
C ALA A 13 32.14 21.99 7.40
N THR A 14 32.41 22.42 6.17
CA THR A 14 31.94 21.86 4.91
C THR A 14 32.46 20.43 4.73
N SER A 15 31.63 19.44 5.00
CA SER A 15 31.86 18.05 4.56
C SER A 15 31.06 17.80 3.28
N ALA A 16 31.78 17.79 2.15
CA ALA A 16 31.30 17.32 0.86
C ALA A 16 30.81 15.87 1.00
N THR A 17 29.49 15.69 1.00
CA THR A 17 28.89 14.35 0.91
C THR A 17 29.16 13.83 -0.49
N LEU A 18 30.08 12.87 -0.59
CA LEU A 18 30.21 11.99 -1.74
C LEU A 18 28.92 11.16 -1.85
N THR A 19 27.89 11.73 -2.47
CA THR A 19 26.78 10.96 -3.03
C THR A 19 27.39 10.06 -4.09
N SER A 20 27.59 8.79 -3.75
CA SER A 20 27.68 7.76 -4.76
C SER A 20 26.36 7.79 -5.54
N ALA A 21 26.36 8.44 -6.70
CA ALA A 21 25.36 8.25 -7.72
C ALA A 21 25.39 6.75 -8.09
N ARG A 22 24.59 5.94 -7.39
CA ARG A 22 24.40 4.53 -7.73
C ARG A 22 23.91 4.51 -9.18
N SER A 23 24.79 4.07 -10.07
CA SER A 23 24.62 3.86 -11.51
C SER A 23 23.17 3.94 -11.99
N ILE A 24 22.82 5.03 -12.69
CA ILE A 24 21.54 5.21 -13.40
C ILE A 24 21.29 4.09 -14.42
N ASP A 25 22.36 3.46 -14.90
CA ASP A 25 22.33 2.39 -15.92
C ASP A 25 21.45 1.18 -15.54
N ARG A 26 21.55 0.71 -14.28
CA ARG A 26 20.74 -0.44 -13.84
C ARG A 26 19.28 -0.05 -13.63
N ARG A 27 19.01 1.21 -13.26
CA ARG A 27 17.66 1.73 -13.01
C ARG A 27 16.94 2.12 -14.30
N GLN A 28 17.63 2.21 -15.45
CA GLN A 28 17.01 2.54 -16.74
C GLN A 28 16.62 1.27 -17.52
N LEU A 29 17.48 0.23 -17.52
CA LEU A 29 17.14 -1.09 -18.08
C LEU A 29 16.12 -1.87 -17.21
N LEU A 30 16.32 -1.92 -15.89
CA LEU A 30 15.28 -2.37 -14.95
C LEU A 30 14.21 -1.29 -14.75
N GLY A 31 14.39 -0.07 -15.24
CA GLY A 31 13.38 0.99 -15.15
C GLY A 31 12.25 0.76 -16.12
N SER A 32 12.55 0.35 -17.36
CA SER A 32 11.51 0.01 -18.33
C SER A 32 10.80 -1.30 -17.96
N LEU A 33 11.56 -2.36 -17.62
CA LEU A 33 10.99 -3.62 -17.15
C LEU A 33 10.30 -3.45 -15.78
N GLY A 34 10.98 -2.88 -14.80
CA GLY A 34 10.44 -2.63 -13.46
C GLY A 34 9.25 -1.68 -13.47
N SER A 35 9.21 -0.65 -14.32
CA SER A 35 8.00 0.17 -14.48
C SER A 35 6.85 -0.60 -15.15
N LEU A 36 7.13 -1.48 -16.11
CA LEU A 36 6.12 -2.37 -16.70
C LEU A 36 5.58 -3.37 -15.67
N GLN A 37 6.45 -4.09 -14.95
CA GLN A 37 6.05 -5.00 -13.87
C GLN A 37 5.32 -4.26 -12.74
N CYS A 38 5.79 -3.07 -12.37
CA CYS A 38 5.14 -2.21 -11.40
C CYS A 38 3.73 -1.80 -11.83
N ASN A 39 3.56 -1.38 -13.10
CA ASN A 39 2.26 -1.00 -13.64
C ASN A 39 1.33 -2.21 -13.75
N VAL A 40 1.85 -3.38 -14.12
CA VAL A 40 1.09 -4.64 -14.11
C VAL A 40 0.63 -4.98 -12.69
N ALA A 41 1.51 -4.92 -11.69
CA ALA A 41 1.16 -5.19 -10.30
C ALA A 41 0.12 -4.18 -9.76
N ARG A 42 0.23 -2.91 -10.15
CA ARG A 42 -0.76 -1.85 -9.84
C ARG A 42 -2.12 -2.10 -10.51
N LEU A 43 -2.15 -2.62 -11.73
CA LEU A 43 -3.41 -3.00 -12.38
C LEU A 43 -4.00 -4.26 -11.76
N GLN A 44 -3.17 -5.25 -11.42
CA GLN A 44 -3.59 -6.48 -10.78
C GLN A 44 -4.21 -6.23 -9.40
N ILE A 45 -3.68 -5.29 -8.60
CA ILE A 45 -4.28 -4.98 -7.31
C ILE A 45 -5.66 -4.33 -7.48
N VAL A 46 -5.83 -3.43 -8.47
CA VAL A 46 -7.14 -2.81 -8.75
C VAL A 46 -8.16 -3.86 -9.22
N GLY A 47 -7.76 -4.73 -10.14
CA GLY A 47 -8.61 -5.82 -10.62
C GLY A 47 -8.98 -6.79 -9.50
N ALA A 48 -8.00 -7.24 -8.72
CA ALA A 48 -8.24 -8.17 -7.60
C ALA A 48 -9.13 -7.56 -6.50
N LEU A 49 -8.98 -6.26 -6.21
CA LEU A 49 -9.84 -5.55 -5.27
C LEU A 49 -11.28 -5.47 -5.79
N SER A 50 -11.47 -5.21 -7.08
CA SER A 50 -12.79 -5.21 -7.72
C SER A 50 -13.44 -6.59 -7.63
N ASP A 51 -12.72 -7.66 -8.02
CA ASP A 51 -13.21 -9.04 -7.92
C ASP A 51 -13.58 -9.41 -6.48
N THR A 52 -12.78 -8.94 -5.51
CA THR A 52 -13.05 -9.16 -4.08
C THR A 52 -14.33 -8.46 -3.65
N GLN A 53 -14.52 -7.20 -4.08
CA GLN A 53 -15.70 -6.42 -3.75
C GLN A 53 -16.97 -7.02 -4.36
N ASP A 54 -16.93 -7.41 -5.63
CA ASP A 54 -18.05 -8.07 -6.31
C ASP A 54 -18.44 -9.38 -5.60
N ALA A 55 -17.46 -10.16 -5.13
CA ALA A 55 -17.72 -11.37 -4.36
C ALA A 55 -18.29 -11.06 -2.97
N VAL A 56 -17.79 -10.03 -2.28
CA VAL A 56 -18.34 -9.56 -0.99
C VAL A 56 -19.79 -9.11 -1.13
N ASP A 57 -20.14 -8.43 -2.21
CA ASP A 57 -21.50 -7.95 -2.46
C ASP A 57 -22.50 -9.11 -2.72
N GLN A 58 -22.01 -10.30 -3.04
CA GLN A 58 -22.82 -11.53 -3.16
C GLN A 58 -22.98 -12.30 -1.85
N ILE A 59 -22.29 -11.90 -0.77
CA ILE A 59 -22.42 -12.56 0.54
C ILE A 59 -23.78 -12.25 1.15
N SER A 60 -24.56 -13.29 1.48
CA SER A 60 -25.91 -13.14 2.04
C SER A 60 -25.93 -12.74 3.51
N ASP A 61 -24.86 -13.03 4.27
CA ASP A 61 -24.73 -12.55 5.64
C ASP A 61 -24.38 -11.06 5.64
N ALA A 62 -25.37 -10.23 5.94
CA ALA A 62 -25.23 -8.78 5.92
C ALA A 62 -24.14 -8.25 6.88
N LYS A 63 -23.89 -8.93 8.00
CA LYS A 63 -22.87 -8.52 8.98
C LYS A 63 -21.48 -8.79 8.44
N VAL A 64 -21.26 -9.97 7.85
CA VAL A 64 -19.99 -10.31 7.18
C VAL A 64 -19.76 -9.37 6.01
N GLN A 65 -20.77 -9.20 5.15
CA GLN A 65 -20.69 -8.32 3.98
C GLN A 65 -20.31 -6.89 4.38
N GLN A 66 -21.01 -6.29 5.34
CA GLN A 66 -20.73 -4.92 5.78
C GLN A 66 -19.34 -4.78 6.39
N ALA A 67 -18.92 -5.73 7.23
CA ALA A 67 -17.59 -5.70 7.83
C ALA A 67 -16.47 -5.86 6.79
N ALA A 68 -16.65 -6.77 5.81
CA ALA A 68 -15.71 -6.94 4.72
C ALA A 68 -15.64 -5.68 3.84
N ASN A 69 -16.80 -5.12 3.46
CA ASN A 69 -16.87 -3.89 2.68
C ASN A 69 -16.26 -2.68 3.41
N ALA A 70 -16.40 -2.57 4.73
CA ALA A 70 -15.74 -1.53 5.50
C ALA A 70 -14.20 -1.64 5.43
N GLY A 71 -13.65 -2.86 5.54
CA GLY A 71 -12.21 -3.09 5.37
C GLY A 71 -11.73 -2.78 3.94
N LEU A 72 -12.50 -3.16 2.92
CA LEU A 72 -12.18 -2.84 1.53
C LEU A 72 -12.21 -1.33 1.27
N GLN A 73 -13.19 -0.60 1.80
CA GLN A 73 -13.28 0.86 1.69
C GLN A 73 -12.09 1.55 2.38
N GLN A 74 -11.67 1.08 3.54
CA GLN A 74 -10.45 1.57 4.20
C GLN A 74 -9.22 1.35 3.32
N ALA A 75 -9.09 0.16 2.72
CA ALA A 75 -7.97 -0.12 1.82
C ALA A 75 -7.98 0.81 0.58
N GLN A 76 -9.16 1.06 -0.01
CA GLN A 76 -9.33 2.00 -1.12
C GLN A 76 -8.99 3.45 -0.72
N GLY A 77 -9.32 3.87 0.51
CA GLY A 77 -8.90 5.15 1.07
C GLY A 77 -7.38 5.31 1.09
N GLY A 78 -6.66 4.30 1.60
CA GLY A 78 -5.21 4.27 1.56
C GLY A 78 -4.64 4.32 0.14
N ILE A 79 -5.21 3.55 -0.80
CA ILE A 79 -4.82 3.55 -2.22
C ILE A 79 -5.03 4.93 -2.85
N SER A 80 -6.13 5.61 -2.56
CA SER A 80 -6.41 6.97 -3.05
C SER A 80 -5.34 7.96 -2.61
N GLN A 81 -4.90 7.89 -1.35
CA GLN A 81 -3.84 8.75 -0.84
C GLN A 81 -2.48 8.43 -1.46
N ILE A 82 -2.18 7.13 -1.67
CA ILE A 82 -0.99 6.69 -2.43
C ILE A 82 -1.02 7.28 -3.85
N ALA A 83 -2.15 7.17 -4.54
CA ALA A 83 -2.31 7.68 -5.89
C ALA A 83 -2.10 9.20 -5.96
N LYS A 84 -2.67 9.96 -5.01
CA LYS A 84 -2.45 11.42 -4.93
C LYS A 84 -0.98 11.78 -4.76
N SER A 85 -0.26 11.11 -3.85
CA SER A 85 1.17 11.36 -3.64
C SER A 85 2.00 11.02 -4.87
N LEU A 86 1.67 9.94 -5.58
CA LEU A 86 2.36 9.58 -6.82
C LEU A 86 2.13 10.62 -7.93
N ILE A 87 0.89 11.10 -8.09
CA ILE A 87 0.56 12.14 -9.08
C ILE A 87 1.29 13.45 -8.76
N SER A 88 1.46 13.78 -7.48
CA SER A 88 2.22 14.96 -7.06
C SER A 88 3.75 14.75 -7.07
N GLY A 89 4.25 13.60 -7.56
CA GLY A 89 5.68 13.27 -7.62
C GLY A 89 6.31 12.92 -6.26
N GLY A 90 5.50 12.78 -5.22
CA GLY A 90 5.93 12.40 -3.88
C GLY A 90 6.02 10.89 -3.70
N ALA A 91 6.82 10.46 -2.72
CA ALA A 91 6.81 9.07 -2.30
C ALA A 91 5.46 8.72 -1.64
N PRO A 92 4.91 7.51 -1.86
CA PRO A 92 3.71 7.06 -1.16
C PRO A 92 3.88 7.16 0.37
N PRO A 93 2.93 7.76 1.11
CA PRO A 93 3.05 7.89 2.55
C PRO A 93 3.01 6.53 3.23
N ALA A 94 3.83 6.35 4.28
CA ALA A 94 3.83 5.11 5.06
C ALA A 94 2.48 4.86 5.72
N ALA A 95 1.83 5.92 6.23
CA ALA A 95 0.50 5.83 6.82
C ALA A 95 -0.54 5.25 5.84
N SER A 96 -0.53 5.73 4.58
CA SER A 96 -1.45 5.23 3.56
C SER A 96 -1.21 3.77 3.22
N ARG A 97 0.07 3.32 3.15
CA ARG A 97 0.39 1.90 2.98
C ARG A 97 -0.10 1.04 4.15
N ASN A 98 0.07 1.53 5.38
CA ASN A 98 -0.43 0.85 6.57
C ASN A 98 -1.96 0.78 6.58
N GLU A 99 -2.64 1.81 6.07
CA GLU A 99 -4.10 1.84 5.94
C GLU A 99 -4.61 0.81 4.92
N VAL A 100 -3.90 0.62 3.80
CA VAL A 100 -4.16 -0.49 2.86
C VAL A 100 -4.02 -1.84 3.56
N ALA A 101 -2.90 -2.07 4.25
CA ALA A 101 -2.65 -3.33 4.95
C ALA A 101 -3.70 -3.59 6.05
N ALA A 102 -4.06 -2.57 6.83
CA ALA A 102 -5.08 -2.66 7.86
C ALA A 102 -6.46 -2.96 7.28
N GLY A 103 -6.86 -2.29 6.20
CA GLY A 103 -8.15 -2.53 5.54
C GLY A 103 -8.27 -3.93 4.95
N LEU A 104 -7.22 -4.41 4.24
CA LEU A 104 -7.16 -5.78 3.72
C LEU A 104 -7.21 -6.81 4.85
N SER A 105 -6.50 -6.57 5.95
CA SER A 105 -6.54 -7.45 7.13
C SER A 105 -7.92 -7.45 7.80
N ALA A 106 -8.58 -6.30 7.89
CA ALA A 106 -9.93 -6.21 8.45
C ALA A 106 -10.95 -6.98 7.60
N ALA A 107 -10.88 -6.83 6.27
CA ALA A 107 -11.70 -7.59 5.34
C ALA A 107 -11.45 -9.10 5.48
N GLY A 108 -10.19 -9.52 5.58
CA GLY A 108 -9.82 -10.93 5.78
C GLY A 108 -10.36 -11.50 7.08
N THR A 109 -10.27 -10.76 8.18
CA THR A 109 -10.84 -11.17 9.47
C THR A 109 -12.36 -11.31 9.40
N ALA A 110 -13.06 -10.38 8.75
CA ALA A 110 -14.51 -10.47 8.55
C ALA A 110 -14.90 -11.72 7.76
N LEU A 111 -14.20 -11.99 6.65
CA LEU A 111 -14.45 -13.15 5.80
C LEU A 111 -14.07 -14.48 6.46
N SER A 112 -13.09 -14.49 7.36
CA SER A 112 -12.65 -15.71 8.06
C SER A 112 -13.66 -16.18 9.12
N GLY A 113 -14.48 -15.25 9.64
CA GLY A 113 -15.56 -15.57 10.57
C GLY A 113 -16.86 -16.04 9.90
N ALA A 114 -16.89 -16.10 8.56
CA ALA A 114 -18.07 -16.45 7.78
C ALA A 114 -18.13 -17.95 7.44
N ASP A 115 -19.27 -18.41 6.95
CA ASP A 115 -19.44 -19.79 6.49
C ASP A 115 -18.65 -20.05 5.19
N ALA A 116 -17.59 -20.86 5.30
CA ALA A 116 -16.73 -21.22 4.17
C ALA A 116 -17.42 -22.11 3.12
N SER A 117 -18.59 -22.67 3.42
CA SER A 117 -19.42 -23.41 2.46
C SER A 117 -20.14 -22.46 1.49
N ASN A 118 -20.22 -21.17 1.83
CA ASN A 118 -20.76 -20.15 0.95
C ASN A 118 -19.74 -19.82 -0.15
N LYS A 119 -20.12 -20.07 -1.40
CA LYS A 119 -19.28 -19.78 -2.56
C LYS A 119 -18.83 -18.31 -2.63
N ALA A 120 -19.69 -17.35 -2.30
CA ALA A 120 -19.35 -15.94 -2.31
C ALA A 120 -18.25 -15.61 -1.28
N VAL A 121 -18.30 -16.24 -0.10
CA VAL A 121 -17.25 -16.12 0.93
C VAL A 121 -15.93 -16.68 0.42
N ALA A 122 -15.95 -17.87 -0.18
CA ALA A 122 -14.75 -18.49 -0.74
C ALA A 122 -14.14 -17.66 -1.88
N ASP A 123 -14.97 -17.13 -2.79
CA ASP A 123 -14.54 -16.26 -3.87
C ASP A 123 -13.95 -14.95 -3.34
N ALA A 124 -14.58 -14.35 -2.33
CA ALA A 124 -14.08 -13.13 -1.67
C ALA A 124 -12.73 -13.38 -0.99
N GLN A 125 -12.56 -14.51 -0.30
CA GLN A 125 -11.27 -14.89 0.30
C GLN A 125 -10.18 -15.08 -0.77
N ALA A 126 -10.51 -15.72 -1.90
CA ALA A 126 -9.59 -15.90 -3.00
C ALA A 126 -9.20 -14.56 -3.68
N GLY A 127 -10.18 -13.68 -3.89
CA GLY A 127 -9.95 -12.31 -4.38
C GLY A 127 -9.06 -11.51 -3.44
N LEU A 128 -9.32 -11.59 -2.14
CA LEU A 128 -8.53 -10.88 -1.13
C LEU A 128 -7.09 -11.38 -1.10
N ALA A 129 -6.87 -12.69 -1.20
CA ALA A 129 -5.54 -13.28 -1.28
C ALA A 129 -4.78 -12.80 -2.53
N LYS A 130 -5.45 -12.69 -3.69
CA LYS A 130 -4.88 -12.08 -4.90
C LYS A 130 -4.54 -10.61 -4.69
N SER A 131 -5.39 -9.85 -4.01
CA SER A 131 -5.17 -8.43 -3.70
C SER A 131 -3.94 -8.24 -2.81
N VAL A 132 -3.80 -9.06 -1.76
CA VAL A 132 -2.62 -9.07 -0.88
C VAL A 132 -1.36 -9.42 -1.66
N LYS A 133 -1.42 -10.46 -2.51
CA LYS A 133 -0.29 -10.87 -3.35
C LYS A 133 0.12 -9.77 -4.33
N ALA A 134 -0.83 -9.15 -5.03
CA ALA A 134 -0.56 -8.04 -5.93
C ALA A 134 0.04 -6.83 -5.18
N GLY A 135 -0.40 -6.56 -3.95
CA GLY A 135 0.21 -5.56 -3.08
C GLY A 135 1.67 -5.87 -2.74
N GLN A 136 2.00 -7.13 -2.46
CA GLN A 136 3.38 -7.57 -2.27
C GLN A 136 4.21 -7.42 -3.55
N ASP A 137 3.62 -7.73 -4.70
CA ASP A 137 4.27 -7.56 -6.00
C ASP A 137 4.53 -6.08 -6.31
N VAL A 138 3.65 -5.16 -5.92
CA VAL A 138 3.91 -3.70 -5.99
C VAL A 138 5.11 -3.32 -5.13
N VAL A 139 5.20 -3.82 -3.89
CA VAL A 139 6.34 -3.53 -3.01
C VAL A 139 7.65 -4.08 -3.56
N ALA A 140 7.61 -5.27 -4.17
CA ALA A 140 8.78 -5.92 -4.73
C ALA A 140 9.29 -5.24 -6.02
N ASN A 141 8.39 -4.64 -6.82
CA ASN A 141 8.70 -4.22 -8.20
C ASN A 141 8.68 -2.70 -8.46
N CYS A 142 8.27 -1.81 -7.53
CA CYS A 142 7.97 -0.38 -7.81
C CYS A 142 8.91 0.72 -7.26
#